data_AF-A0A6L8LXN9-F1
#
_entry.id   AF-A0A6L8LXN9-F1
#
_cell.length_a   1.000
_cell.length_b   1.000
_cell.length_c   1.000
_cell.angle_alpha   90.00
_cell.angle_beta   90.00
_cell.angle_gamma   90.00
#
_symmetry.space_group_name_H-M   'P 1'
#
loop_
_entity.id
_entity.type
_entity.pdbx_description
1 polymer ?
#
loop_
_entity_poly.entity_id
_entity_poly.type
_entity_poly.pdbx_seq_one_letter_code
_entity_poly.pdbx_strand_id
1 'polypeptide(L)'
;MFANERRFPYSASELDYSLYLRRMHRLQKSFNHWLSKGTDAKVKRYRGRCKLLLKHRESLWVFLKKASIPLTNNEAERCIRGFVIQRKISFGTTSDAGDKFRSRIHTLIETYKNAAYQQCRC
;
A
#
# COMPACT_ATOMS: atom_id res chain seq x y z
N MET A 1 0.54 -12.54 22.25
CA MET A 1 -0.61 -11.67 22.63
C MET A 1 -0.17 -10.23 22.38
N PHE A 2 -0.47 -9.55 21.28
CA PHE A 2 -1.79 -9.21 20.73
C PHE A 2 -1.76 -9.23 19.19
N ALA A 3 -2.59 -10.07 18.58
CA ALA A 3 -2.96 -9.92 17.18
C ALA A 3 -3.99 -8.79 17.08
N ASN A 4 -3.54 -7.55 16.92
CA ASN A 4 -4.41 -6.44 16.54
C ASN A 4 -4.23 -6.14 15.04
N GLU A 5 -4.42 -7.18 14.22
CA GLU A 5 -4.77 -6.97 12.83
C GLU A 5 -6.23 -6.58 12.86
N ARG A 6 -6.51 -5.28 12.67
CA ARG A 6 -7.87 -4.74 12.63
C ARG A 6 -8.68 -5.53 11.61
N ARG A 7 -9.39 -6.53 12.13
CA ARG A 7 -10.37 -7.37 11.45
C ARG A 7 -11.34 -6.43 10.75
N PHE A 8 -11.58 -6.67 9.48
CA PHE A 8 -12.58 -5.94 8.73
C PHE A 8 -13.93 -5.97 9.46
N PRO A 9 -14.70 -4.86 9.47
CA PRO A 9 -16.06 -4.86 10.00
C PRO A 9 -16.97 -5.92 9.37
N TYR A 10 -16.76 -6.34 8.11
CA TYR A 10 -17.57 -7.39 7.47
C TYR A 10 -17.39 -8.78 8.09
N SER A 11 -16.35 -8.99 8.90
CA SER A 11 -16.13 -10.24 9.62
C SER A 11 -16.68 -10.22 11.06
N ALA A 12 -17.17 -9.07 11.52
CA ALA A 12 -17.68 -8.88 12.87
C ALA A 12 -19.09 -8.25 12.91
N SER A 13 -19.60 -7.72 11.80
CA SER A 13 -20.98 -7.33 11.60
C SER A 13 -21.41 -7.65 10.16
N GLU A 14 -22.59 -8.25 10.02
CA GLU A 14 -23.22 -8.70 8.77
C GLU A 14 -23.53 -7.52 7.83
N LEU A 15 -22.50 -6.89 7.27
CA LEU A 15 -22.68 -5.95 6.18
C LEU A 15 -22.76 -6.73 4.89
N ASP A 16 -23.95 -6.72 4.29
CA ASP A 16 -24.17 -7.21 2.93
C ASP A 16 -23.08 -6.66 1.99
N TYR A 17 -22.40 -7.59 1.30
CA TYR A 17 -21.30 -7.28 0.38
C TYR A 17 -21.72 -6.28 -0.69
N SER A 18 -22.99 -6.33 -1.13
CA SER A 18 -23.54 -5.38 -2.10
C SER A 18 -23.58 -3.93 -1.55
N LEU A 19 -23.94 -3.77 -0.27
CA LEU A 19 -23.97 -2.49 0.42
C LEU A 19 -22.56 -1.93 0.61
N TYR A 20 -21.60 -2.79 0.95
CA TYR A 20 -20.18 -2.43 1.04
C TYR A 20 -19.67 -1.88 -0.30
N LEU A 21 -19.85 -2.61 -1.40
CA LEU A 21 -19.42 -2.17 -2.73
C LEU A 21 -20.07 -0.85 -3.14
N ARG A 22 -21.37 -0.68 -2.87
CA ARG A 22 -22.10 0.57 -3.14
C ARG A 22 -21.52 1.76 -2.37
N ARG A 23 -21.16 1.57 -1.10
CA ARG A 23 -20.50 2.62 -0.29
C ARG A 23 -19.11 2.94 -0.85
N MET A 24 -18.32 1.93 -1.18
CA MET A 24 -16.99 2.11 -1.74
C MET A 24 -17.00 2.83 -3.09
N HIS A 25 -17.94 2.51 -3.98
CA HIS A 25 -18.10 3.23 -5.24
C HIS A 25 -18.48 4.70 -5.05
N ARG A 26 -19.31 5.04 -4.05
CA ARG A 26 -19.61 6.44 -3.72
C ARG A 26 -18.36 7.19 -3.25
N LEU A 27 -17.55 6.55 -2.41
CA LEU A 27 -16.26 7.11 -1.97
C LEU A 27 -15.32 7.29 -3.15
N GLN A 28 -15.20 6.30 -4.04
CA GLN A 28 -14.38 6.39 -5.25
C GLN A 28 -14.79 7.57 -6.15
N LYS A 29 -16.09 7.77 -6.38
CA LYS A 29 -16.60 8.92 -7.15
C LYS A 29 -16.26 10.25 -6.49
N SER A 30 -16.52 10.38 -5.18
CA SER A 30 -16.20 11.60 -4.42
C SER A 30 -14.69 11.88 -4.43
N PHE A 31 -13.88 10.85 -4.22
CA PHE A 31 -12.42 10.95 -4.25
C PHE A 31 -11.91 11.45 -5.60
N ASN A 32 -12.37 10.85 -6.71
CA ASN A 32 -11.99 11.28 -8.05
C ASN A 32 -12.41 12.72 -8.35
N HIS A 33 -13.61 13.13 -7.91
CA HIS A 33 -14.09 14.50 -8.04
C HIS A 33 -13.16 15.50 -7.36
N TRP A 34 -12.80 15.23 -6.10
CA TRP A 34 -11.90 16.12 -5.34
C TRP A 34 -10.48 16.12 -5.88
N LEU A 35 -9.96 14.99 -6.34
CA LEU A 35 -8.67 14.94 -7.00
C LEU A 35 -8.67 15.76 -8.30
N SER A 36 -9.74 15.68 -9.09
CA SER A 36 -9.88 16.49 -10.32
C SER A 36 -9.87 17.98 -9.99
N LYS A 37 -10.61 18.44 -8.98
CA LYS A 37 -10.53 19.85 -8.54
C LYS A 37 -9.14 20.21 -8.02
N GLY A 38 -8.48 19.28 -7.33
CA GLY A 38 -7.14 19.47 -6.80
C GLY A 38 -6.05 19.63 -7.87
N THR A 39 -6.27 19.19 -9.11
CA THR A 39 -5.32 19.44 -10.20
C THR A 39 -5.24 20.90 -10.61
N ASP A 40 -6.25 21.70 -10.29
CA ASP A 40 -6.29 23.13 -10.60
C ASP A 40 -5.90 23.99 -9.40
N ALA A 41 -5.54 23.37 -8.26
CA ALA A 41 -5.11 24.07 -7.06
C ALA A 41 -3.95 25.02 -7.36
N LYS A 42 -3.98 26.22 -6.79
CA LYS A 42 -2.94 27.26 -6.94
C LYS A 42 -1.58 26.79 -6.42
N VAL A 43 -1.57 25.90 -5.41
CA VAL A 43 -0.36 25.37 -4.81
C VAL A 43 0.17 24.17 -5.63
N LYS A 44 1.34 24.36 -6.26
CA LYS A 44 2.01 23.36 -7.13
C LYS A 44 2.16 21.98 -6.47
N ARG A 45 2.50 21.93 -5.17
CA ARG A 45 2.66 20.68 -4.40
C ARG A 45 1.39 19.83 -4.40
N TYR A 46 0.22 20.43 -4.16
CA TYR A 46 -1.05 19.70 -4.12
C TYR A 46 -1.52 19.33 -5.51
N ARG A 47 -1.37 20.23 -6.48
CA ARG A 47 -1.63 19.95 -7.90
C ARG A 47 -0.89 18.70 -8.40
N GLY A 48 0.42 18.61 -8.14
CA GLY A 48 1.23 17.47 -8.56
C GLY A 48 0.78 16.15 -7.91
N ARG A 49 0.46 16.19 -6.61
CA ARG A 49 -0.06 15.01 -5.88
C ARG A 49 -1.40 14.54 -6.43
N CYS A 50 -2.33 15.47 -6.71
CA CYS A 50 -3.62 15.12 -7.29
C CYS A 50 -3.50 14.51 -8.68
N LYS A 51 -2.63 15.07 -9.55
CA LYS A 51 -2.34 14.49 -10.87
C LYS A 51 -1.76 13.07 -10.76
N LEU A 52 -0.83 12.85 -9.83
CA LEU A 52 -0.24 11.53 -9.60
C LEU A 52 -1.28 10.51 -9.14
N LEU A 53 -2.13 10.87 -8.17
CA LEU A 53 -3.18 9.99 -7.68
C LEU A 53 -4.23 9.67 -8.75
N LEU A 54 -4.59 10.64 -9.60
CA LEU A 54 -5.48 10.40 -10.75
C LEU A 54 -4.86 9.47 -11.80
N LYS A 55 -3.55 9.62 -12.06
CA LYS A 55 -2.81 8.75 -12.99
C LYS A 55 -2.88 7.29 -12.54
N HIS A 56 -2.76 7.04 -11.24
CA HIS A 56 -2.79 5.70 -10.63
C HIS A 56 -4.14 5.34 -10.01
N ARG A 57 -5.24 5.98 -10.41
CA ARG A 57 -6.55 5.81 -9.77
C ARG A 57 -7.02 4.37 -9.71
N GLU A 58 -6.71 3.56 -10.71
CA GLU A 58 -7.17 2.16 -10.75
C GLU A 58 -6.46 1.28 -9.72
N SER A 59 -5.16 1.53 -9.48
CA SER A 59 -4.38 0.74 -8.51
C SER A 59 -4.82 1.00 -7.07
N LEU A 60 -5.39 2.18 -6.78
CA LEU A 60 -5.87 2.54 -5.45
C LEU A 60 -7.06 1.70 -4.97
N TRP A 61 -7.79 1.04 -5.88
CA TRP A 61 -9.03 0.32 -5.57
C TRP A 61 -8.95 -1.18 -5.89
N VAL A 62 -7.76 -1.74 -6.08
CA VAL A 62 -7.57 -3.15 -6.49
C VAL A 62 -8.11 -4.14 -5.46
N PHE A 63 -8.05 -3.80 -4.17
CA PHE A 63 -8.62 -4.61 -3.08
C PHE A 63 -10.15 -4.81 -3.20
N LEU A 64 -10.87 -3.95 -3.94
CA LEU A 64 -12.29 -4.15 -4.23
C LEU A 64 -12.52 -5.23 -5.28
N LYS A 65 -11.54 -5.47 -6.17
CA LYS A 65 -11.62 -6.44 -7.27
C LYS A 65 -11.08 -7.81 -6.88
N LYS A 66 -10.12 -7.87 -5.95
CA LYS A 66 -9.43 -9.11 -5.53
C LYS A 66 -9.50 -9.25 -4.02
N ALA A 67 -10.28 -10.22 -3.54
CA ALA A 67 -10.45 -10.50 -2.11
C ALA A 67 -9.15 -10.94 -1.41
N SER A 68 -8.17 -11.46 -2.16
CA SER A 68 -6.87 -11.85 -1.62
C SER A 68 -5.97 -10.66 -1.24
N ILE A 69 -6.29 -9.45 -1.73
CA ILE A 69 -5.49 -8.26 -1.44
C ILE A 69 -6.09 -7.55 -0.22
N PRO A 70 -5.31 -7.36 0.86
CA PRO A 70 -5.80 -6.64 2.02
C PRO A 70 -6.05 -5.17 1.66
N LEU A 71 -7.09 -4.58 2.25
CA LEU A 71 -7.36 -3.13 2.16
C LEU A 71 -6.22 -2.29 2.75
N THR A 72 -5.54 -2.82 3.77
CA THR A 72 -4.49 -2.09 4.47
C THR A 72 -3.14 -2.27 3.77
N ASN A 73 -2.35 -1.22 3.70
CA ASN A 73 -1.00 -1.23 3.15
C ASN A 73 0.05 -1.87 4.10
N ASN A 74 -0.39 -2.50 5.19
CA ASN A 74 0.49 -3.00 6.26
C ASN A 74 1.51 -4.03 5.76
N GLU A 75 1.11 -4.92 4.86
CA GLU A 75 2.00 -5.93 4.29
C GLU A 75 3.14 -5.28 3.51
N ALA A 76 2.80 -4.40 2.55
CA ALA A 76 3.79 -3.66 1.77
C ALA A 76 4.68 -2.79 2.66
N GLU A 77 4.11 -2.12 3.68
CA GLU A 77 4.89 -1.35 4.67
C GLU A 77 5.87 -2.22 5.45
N ARG A 78 5.44 -3.41 5.90
CA ARG A 78 6.31 -4.37 6.60
C ARG A 78 7.45 -4.82 5.68
N CYS A 79 7.17 -5.13 4.42
CA CYS A 79 8.19 -5.56 3.45
C CYS A 79 9.28 -4.50 3.24
N ILE A 80 8.90 -3.23 3.09
CA ILE A 80 9.89 -2.16 2.85
C ILE A 80 10.56 -1.64 4.13
N ARG A 81 9.98 -1.90 5.32
CA ARG A 81 10.46 -1.34 6.60
C ARG A 81 11.91 -1.69 6.88
N GLY A 82 12.31 -2.94 6.60
CA GLY A 82 13.70 -3.38 6.80
C GLY A 82 14.70 -2.54 6.00
N PHE A 83 14.38 -2.25 4.73
CA PHE A 83 15.19 -1.39 3.86
C PHE A 83 15.25 0.05 4.37
N VAL A 84 14.11 0.63 4.76
CA VAL A 84 14.03 2.00 5.26
C VAL A 84 14.83 2.18 6.56
N ILE A 85 14.71 1.23 7.50
CA ILE A 85 15.48 1.24 8.75
C ILE A 85 16.98 1.13 8.45
N GLN A 86 17.39 0.20 7.58
CA GLN A 86 18.80 0.04 7.25
C GLN A 86 19.37 1.31 6.61
N ARG A 87 18.65 1.94 5.68
CA ARG A 87 19.07 3.21 5.04
C ARG A 87 19.23 4.32 6.08
N LYS A 88 18.33 4.39 7.07
CA LYS A 88 18.39 5.39 8.13
C LYS A 88 19.60 5.21 9.05
N ILE A 89 19.96 3.98 9.41
CA ILE A 89 21.06 3.70 10.34
C ILE A 89 22.43 3.77 9.65
N SER A 90 22.51 3.35 8.39
CA SER A 90 23.77 3.27 7.63
C SER A 90 24.01 4.44 6.66
N PHE A 91 23.15 5.47 6.67
CA PHE A 91 23.19 6.65 5.79
C PHE A 91 23.10 6.36 4.26
N GLY A 92 23.04 5.10 3.86
CA GLY A 92 22.93 4.68 2.45
C GLY A 92 24.29 4.50 1.78
N THR A 93 24.27 4.43 0.45
CA THR A 93 25.44 4.32 -0.42
C THR A 93 25.40 5.43 -1.47
N THR A 94 26.56 5.89 -1.91
CA THR A 94 26.70 6.93 -2.95
C THR A 94 27.24 6.37 -4.26
N SER A 95 27.54 5.06 -4.32
CA SER A 95 27.97 4.36 -5.53
C SER A 95 26.84 3.50 -6.10
N ASP A 96 26.76 3.44 -7.43
CA ASP A 96 25.80 2.58 -8.16
C ASP A 96 25.97 1.10 -7.78
N ALA A 97 27.22 0.64 -7.61
CA ALA A 97 27.51 -0.71 -7.15
C ALA A 97 26.93 -0.98 -5.74
N GLY A 98 27.06 -0.01 -4.82
CA GLY A 98 26.51 -0.11 -3.47
C GLY A 98 24.99 -0.16 -3.48
N ASP A 99 24.34 0.69 -4.27
CA ASP A 99 22.87 0.72 -4.39
C ASP A 99 22.32 -0.60 -4.96
N LYS A 100 22.96 -1.13 -6.00
CA LYS A 100 22.61 -2.43 -6.60
C LYS A 100 22.80 -3.57 -5.61
N PHE A 101 23.91 -3.61 -4.88
CA PHE A 101 24.17 -4.63 -3.86
C PHE A 101 23.07 -4.62 -2.78
N ARG A 102 22.76 -3.44 -2.23
CA ARG A 102 21.73 -3.30 -1.19
C ARG A 102 20.34 -3.68 -1.69
N SER A 103 19.98 -3.25 -2.91
CA SER A 103 18.72 -3.64 -3.53
C SER A 103 18.60 -5.17 -3.64
N ARG A 104 19.63 -5.84 -4.16
CA ARG A 104 19.64 -7.31 -4.32
C ARG A 104 19.55 -8.05 -2.98
N ILE A 105 20.34 -7.65 -1.99
CA ILE A 105 20.31 -8.28 -0.66
C ILE A 105 18.94 -8.14 0.00
N HIS A 106 18.32 -6.96 -0.10
CA HIS A 106 16.98 -6.76 0.45
C HIS A 106 15.91 -7.59 -0.28
N THR A 107 15.97 -7.67 -1.60
CA THR A 107 15.07 -8.54 -2.36
C THR A 107 15.21 -10.00 -1.94
N LEU A 108 16.45 -10.50 -1.78
CA LEU A 108 16.71 -11.87 -1.33
C LEU A 108 16.12 -12.10 0.06
N ILE A 109 16.49 -11.28 1.05
CA ILE A 109 16.01 -11.42 2.43
C ILE A 109 14.48 -11.40 2.49
N GLU A 110 13.85 -10.48 1.77
CA GLU A 110 12.39 -10.34 1.78
C GLU A 110 11.70 -11.54 1.12
N THR A 111 12.27 -12.06 0.03
CA THR A 111 11.76 -13.27 -0.64
C THR A 111 11.84 -14.48 0.28
N TYR A 112 12.97 -14.67 0.98
CA TYR A 112 13.14 -15.76 1.95
C TYR A 112 12.19 -15.63 3.15
N LYS A 113 12.02 -14.43 3.68
CA LYS A 113 11.05 -14.18 4.77
C LYS A 113 9.63 -14.49 4.37
N ASN A 114 9.22 -14.06 3.18
CA ASN A 114 7.88 -14.33 2.65
C ASN A 114 7.66 -15.82 2.40
N ALA A 115 8.63 -16.51 1.81
CA ALA A 115 8.56 -17.97 1.63
C ALA A 115 8.41 -18.71 2.96
N ALA A 116 9.22 -18.35 3.96
CA ALA A 116 9.13 -18.93 5.31
C ALA A 116 7.79 -18.62 6.00
N TYR A 117 7.25 -17.41 5.84
CA TYR A 117 5.93 -17.03 6.36
C TYR A 117 4.79 -17.83 5.72
N GLN A 118 4.87 -18.06 4.40
CA GLN A 118 3.90 -18.90 3.69
C GLN A 118 3.95 -20.34 4.19
N GLN A 119 5.15 -20.87 4.44
CA GLN A 119 5.36 -22.27 4.86
C GLN A 119 4.91 -22.53 6.31
N CYS A 120 4.99 -21.55 7.19
CA CYS A 120 4.48 -21.64 8.57
C CYS A 120 2.97 -21.38 8.72
N ARG A 121 2.27 -21.00 7.64
CA ARG A 121 0.80 -20.82 7.62
C ARG A 121 0.04 -22.00 7.03
N CYS A 122 0.74 -23.05 6.62
CA CYS A 122 0.19 -24.34 6.23
C CYS A 122 0.03 -25.26 7.45
#